data_AF-A0A931Z9F3-F1
#
_entry.id   AF-A0A931Z9F3-F1
#
_cell.length_a   1.000
_cell.length_b   1.000
_cell.length_c   1.000
_cell.angle_alpha   90.00
_cell.angle_beta   90.00
_cell.angle_gamma   90.00
#
_symmetry.space_group_name_H-M   'P 1'
#
loop_
_entity.id
_entity.type
_entity.pdbx_description
1 polymer ?
#
loop_
_entity_poly.entity_id
_entity_poly.type
_entity_poly.pdbx_seq_one_letter_code
_entity_poly.pdbx_strand_id
1 'polypeptide(L)'
;MFAAGILLVVLGAASPAVPGETLRWTQVRSGLSRAQVSEILGEPLMRNAARGYERWVYDSGCEVQFTRGEVSAWTAPKPEKSAGAPISRRDAPLTVARRT
;
A
#
# COMPACT_ATOMS: atom_id res chain seq x y z
N MET A 1 -30.25 39.07 14.59
CA MET A 1 -29.10 38.19 14.84
C MET A 1 -29.30 36.93 14.00
N PHE A 2 -28.57 36.77 12.90
CA PHE A 2 -28.59 35.55 12.09
C PHE A 2 -27.18 34.97 12.09
N ALA A 3 -27.03 33.76 12.64
CA ALA A 3 -25.75 33.06 12.69
C ALA A 3 -25.46 32.43 11.32
N ALA A 4 -24.32 32.83 10.74
CA ALA A 4 -23.79 32.27 9.51
C ALA A 4 -23.35 30.80 9.73
N GLY A 5 -23.96 29.88 8.99
CA GLY A 5 -23.48 28.51 8.89
C GLY A 5 -22.39 28.41 7.82
N ILE A 6 -21.14 28.20 8.24
CA ILE A 6 -20.03 27.90 7.33
C ILE A 6 -20.01 26.38 7.12
N LEU A 7 -20.39 25.95 5.91
CA LEU A 7 -20.21 24.58 5.43
C LEU A 7 -18.75 24.40 5.01
N LEU A 8 -17.95 23.71 5.82
CA LEU A 8 -16.56 23.39 5.50
C LEU A 8 -16.52 22.14 4.60
N VAL A 9 -16.36 22.34 3.28
CA VAL A 9 -16.06 21.25 2.35
C VAL A 9 -14.57 20.95 2.46
N VAL A 10 -14.21 19.88 3.16
CA VAL A 10 -12.82 19.38 3.18
C VAL A 10 -12.57 18.68 1.84
N LEU A 11 -11.83 19.37 0.97
CA LEU A 11 -11.31 18.84 -0.28
C LEU A 11 -10.36 17.67 0.06
N GLY A 12 -10.75 16.45 -0.30
CA GLY A 12 -9.92 15.26 -0.12
C GLY A 12 -8.63 15.38 -0.91
N ALA A 13 -7.52 15.63 -0.21
CA ALA A 13 -6.19 15.48 -0.77
C ALA A 13 -5.97 13.99 -1.03
N ALA A 14 -5.82 13.62 -2.31
CA ALA A 14 -5.27 12.32 -2.68
C ALA A 14 -3.82 12.28 -2.16
N SER A 15 -3.60 11.59 -1.04
CA SER A 15 -2.27 11.36 -0.51
C SER A 15 -1.45 10.57 -1.54
N PRO A 16 -0.29 11.06 -2.00
CA PRO A 16 0.59 10.24 -2.81
C PRO A 16 1.05 9.05 -1.97
N ALA A 17 0.85 7.84 -2.49
CA ALA A 17 1.33 6.61 -1.86
C ALA A 17 2.82 6.77 -1.52
N VAL A 18 3.13 6.78 -0.22
CA VAL A 18 4.49 7.03 0.26
C VAL A 18 5.34 5.82 -0.16
N PRO A 19 6.44 5.99 -0.92
CA PRO A 19 7.27 4.88 -1.42
C PRO A 19 7.90 3.98 -0.33
N GLY A 20 7.65 4.26 0.95
CA GLY A 20 8.05 3.43 2.09
C GLY A 20 7.00 2.44 2.58
N GLU A 21 5.79 2.43 2.01
CA GLU A 21 4.71 1.55 2.48
C GLU A 21 5.07 0.08 2.30
N THR A 22 5.48 -0.34 1.10
CA THR A 22 5.90 -1.72 0.81
C THR A 22 7.04 -2.22 1.71
N LEU A 23 7.99 -1.34 2.05
CA LEU A 23 9.11 -1.69 2.94
C LEU A 23 8.66 -1.96 4.37
N ARG A 24 7.67 -1.23 4.89
CA ARG A 24 7.13 -1.44 6.25
C ARG A 24 6.45 -2.79 6.39
N TRP A 25 5.73 -3.24 5.37
CA TRP A 25 5.07 -4.55 5.35
C TRP A 25 6.05 -5.74 5.50
N THR A 26 7.33 -5.57 5.14
CA THR A 26 8.36 -6.61 5.36
C THR A 26 8.73 -6.83 6.84
N GLN A 27 8.35 -5.90 7.71
CA GLN A 27 8.61 -5.98 9.15
C GLN A 27 7.48 -6.70 9.90
N VAL A 28 6.31 -6.86 9.27
CA VAL A 28 5.16 -7.57 9.84
C VAL A 28 5.46 -9.07 9.87
N ARG A 29 5.25 -9.69 11.04
CA ARG A 29 5.53 -11.11 11.30
C ARG A 29 4.45 -11.65 12.23
N SER A 30 4.29 -12.98 12.24
CA SER A 30 3.41 -13.65 13.21
C SER A 30 3.85 -13.36 14.65
N GLY A 31 2.89 -13.29 15.56
CA GLY A 31 3.14 -13.05 16.99
C GLY A 31 3.25 -11.56 17.38
N LEU A 32 3.30 -10.63 16.42
CA LEU A 32 3.30 -9.21 16.75
C LEU A 32 1.97 -8.79 17.38
N SER A 33 2.05 -7.91 18.38
CA SER A 33 0.87 -7.30 18.98
C SER A 33 0.31 -6.18 18.09
N ARG A 34 -0.94 -5.80 18.35
CA ARG A 34 -1.61 -4.65 17.70
C ARG A 34 -0.79 -3.35 17.79
N ALA A 35 -0.18 -3.08 18.94
CA ALA A 35 0.62 -1.88 19.15
C ALA A 35 1.84 -1.85 18.23
N GLN A 36 2.57 -2.96 18.16
CA GLN A 36 3.72 -3.10 17.26
C GLN A 36 3.30 -2.98 15.78
N VAL A 37 2.14 -3.53 15.41
CA VAL A 37 1.62 -3.37 14.04
C VAL A 37 1.25 -1.92 13.74
N SER A 38 0.60 -1.21 14.66
CA SER A 38 0.32 0.25 14.52
C SER A 38 1.62 1.06 14.43
N GLU A 39 2.68 0.69 15.15
CA GLU A 39 3.99 1.37 15.05
C GLU A 39 4.63 1.17 13.66
N ILE A 40 4.52 -0.05 13.10
CA ILE A 40 5.12 -0.40 11.80
C ILE A 40 4.32 0.19 10.64
N LEU A 41 3.01 -0.06 10.61
CA LEU A 41 2.14 0.24 9.47
C LEU A 41 1.35 1.54 9.64
N GLY A 42 1.28 2.08 10.85
CA GLY A 42 0.35 3.16 11.18
C GLY A 42 -1.06 2.65 11.43
N GLU A 43 -1.98 3.61 11.50
CA GLU A 43 -3.38 3.37 11.80
C GLU A 43 -4.13 2.75 10.60
N PRO A 44 -4.90 1.68 10.81
CA PRO A 44 -5.69 1.07 9.75
C PRO A 44 -6.90 1.93 9.36
N LEU A 45 -7.36 1.76 8.12
CA LEU A 45 -8.59 2.40 7.63
C LEU A 45 -9.84 1.81 8.29
N MET A 46 -9.80 0.51 8.61
CA MET A 46 -10.92 -0.19 9.24
C MET A 46 -10.42 -1.27 10.19
N ARG A 47 -11.13 -1.44 11.30
CA ARG A 47 -10.90 -2.52 12.28
C ARG A 47 -12.19 -3.29 12.48
N ASN A 48 -12.17 -4.60 12.26
CA ASN A 48 -13.27 -5.52 12.51
C ASN A 48 -12.85 -6.54 13.56
N ALA A 49 -13.48 -6.54 14.73
CA ALA A 49 -13.17 -7.46 15.82
C ALA A 49 -14.36 -8.38 16.13
N ALA A 50 -14.10 -9.68 16.27
CA ALA A 50 -15.11 -10.68 16.64
C ALA A 50 -14.47 -11.85 17.39
N ARG A 51 -14.96 -12.16 18.60
CA ARG A 51 -14.65 -13.38 19.37
C ARG A 51 -13.18 -13.81 19.36
N GLY A 52 -12.27 -12.89 19.69
CA GLY A 52 -10.83 -13.18 19.76
C GLY A 52 -10.10 -13.22 18.42
N TYR A 53 -10.80 -12.97 17.32
CA TYR A 53 -10.26 -12.65 16.02
C TYR A 53 -10.44 -11.16 15.72
N GLU A 54 -9.49 -10.58 15.02
CA GLU A 54 -9.57 -9.18 14.60
C GLU A 54 -8.90 -9.01 13.23
N ARG A 55 -9.48 -8.18 12.38
CA ARG A 55 -8.96 -7.86 11.05
C ARG A 55 -8.81 -6.36 10.92
N TRP A 56 -7.62 -5.93 10.56
CA TRP A 56 -7.31 -4.55 10.23
C TRP A 56 -7.12 -4.44 8.72
N VAL A 57 -7.76 -3.45 8.10
CA VAL A 57 -7.70 -3.20 6.67
C VAL A 57 -6.97 -1.89 6.42
N TYR A 58 -6.04 -1.94 5.48
CA TYR A 58 -5.22 -0.85 5.01
C TYR A 58 -5.54 -0.56 3.53
N ASP A 59 -4.84 0.40 2.93
CA ASP A 59 -5.05 0.76 1.54
C ASP A 59 -4.76 -0.42 0.59
N SER A 60 -5.29 -0.34 -0.63
CA SER A 60 -5.04 -1.30 -1.72
C SER A 60 -5.40 -2.75 -1.39
N GLY A 61 -6.35 -2.95 -0.46
CA GLY A 61 -6.81 -4.28 -0.04
C GLY A 61 -5.82 -5.02 0.84
N CYS A 62 -4.82 -4.33 1.40
CA CYS A 62 -3.88 -4.92 2.35
C CYS A 62 -4.56 -5.12 3.70
N GLU A 63 -4.23 -6.19 4.40
CA GLU A 63 -4.87 -6.50 5.69
C GLU A 63 -3.94 -7.22 6.65
N VAL A 64 -4.21 -7.07 7.94
CA VAL A 64 -3.57 -7.82 9.03
C VAL A 64 -4.65 -8.51 9.85
N GLN A 65 -4.46 -9.80 10.12
CA GLN A 65 -5.38 -10.62 10.89
C GLN A 65 -4.74 -11.02 12.21
N PHE A 66 -5.42 -10.74 13.31
CA PHE A 66 -5.02 -11.09 14.66
C PHE A 66 -5.88 -12.21 15.20
N THR A 67 -5.24 -13.17 15.88
CA THR A 67 -5.90 -14.20 16.66
C THR A 67 -5.35 -14.13 18.08
N ARG A 68 -6.23 -14.04 19.08
CA ARG A 68 -5.85 -13.85 20.50
C ARG A 68 -4.94 -12.65 20.76
N GLY A 69 -5.07 -11.59 19.94
CA GLY A 69 -4.33 -10.34 20.09
C GLY A 69 -2.97 -10.28 19.37
N GLU A 70 -2.60 -11.35 18.66
CA GLU A 70 -1.33 -11.46 17.95
C GLU A 70 -1.55 -11.69 16.45
N VAL A 71 -0.63 -11.18 15.61
CA VAL A 71 -0.68 -11.39 14.16
C VAL A 71 -0.64 -12.88 13.85
N SER A 72 -1.62 -13.32 13.09
CA SER A 72 -1.78 -14.69 12.59
C SER A 72 -1.60 -14.79 11.08
N ALA A 73 -1.98 -13.75 10.32
CA ALA A 73 -1.80 -13.66 8.88
C ALA A 73 -1.82 -12.19 8.41
N TRP A 74 -1.27 -11.92 7.22
CA TRP A 74 -1.35 -10.59 6.59
C TRP A 74 -1.24 -10.69 5.06
N THR A 75 -1.77 -9.68 4.38
CA THR A 75 -1.63 -9.46 2.92
C THR A 75 -0.92 -8.14 2.69
N ALA A 76 0.31 -8.21 2.17
CA ALA A 76 1.11 -7.04 1.82
C ALA A 76 0.76 -6.51 0.41
N PRO A 77 1.02 -5.22 0.13
CA PRO A 77 0.80 -4.65 -1.19
C PRO A 77 1.67 -5.37 -2.22
N LYS A 78 1.07 -5.73 -3.35
CA LYS A 78 1.82 -6.29 -4.48
C LYS A 78 2.69 -5.19 -5.06
N PRO A 79 3.99 -5.45 -5.34
CA PRO A 79 4.77 -4.50 -6.11
C PRO A 79 4.08 -4.31 -7.46
N GLU A 80 3.69 -3.08 -7.78
CA GLU A 80 3.21 -2.77 -9.12
C GLU A 80 4.31 -3.18 -10.10
N LYS A 81 3.97 -4.11 -11.00
CA LYS A 81 4.86 -4.49 -12.10
C LYS A 81 5.06 -3.23 -12.93
N SER A 82 6.21 -2.58 -12.73
CA SER A 82 6.57 -1.32 -13.39
C SER A 82 6.27 -1.42 -14.88
N ALA A 83 5.19 -0.77 -15.31
CA ALA A 83 4.80 -0.71 -16.70
C ALA A 83 5.72 0.28 -17.41
N GLY A 84 6.71 -0.24 -18.13
CA GLY A 84 7.55 0.56 -19.02
C GLY A 84 9.04 0.40 -18.78
N ALA A 85 9.58 -0.78 -19.07
CA ALA A 85 10.94 -0.78 -19.60
C ALA A 85 10.87 -0.11 -20.98
N PRO A 86 11.64 0.97 -21.25
CA PRO A 86 11.72 1.52 -22.59
C PRO A 86 12.21 0.41 -23.51
N ILE A 87 11.41 0.09 -24.53
CA ILE A 87 11.78 -0.83 -25.59
C ILE A 87 13.10 -0.29 -26.17
N SER A 88 14.21 -0.95 -25.88
CA SER A 88 15.52 -0.59 -26.40
C SER A 88 15.49 -0.85 -27.90
N ARG A 89 15.13 0.18 -28.66
CA ARG A 89 15.07 0.18 -30.12
C ARG A 89 16.51 0.21 -30.67
N ARG A 90 17.30 -0.81 -30.35
CA ARG A 90 18.71 -0.93 -30.76
C ARG A 90 19.01 -2.16 -31.62
N ASP A 91 17.98 -2.87 -32.07
CA ASP A 91 18.10 -3.90 -33.10
C ASP A 91 17.61 -3.35 -34.45
N ALA A 92 18.29 -2.31 -34.94
CA ALA A 92 18.29 -2.03 -36.37
C ALA A 92 19.52 -2.75 -36.95
N PRO A 93 19.38 -3.79 -37.80
CA PRO A 93 20.54 -4.38 -38.46
C PRO A 93 21.13 -3.35 -39.42
N LEU A 94 22.29 -2.80 -39.06
CA LEU A 94 23.19 -2.19 -40.03
C LEU A 94 23.79 -3.32 -40.84
N THR A 95 23.31 -3.56 -42.06
CA THR A 95 24.04 -4.39 -43.03
C THR A 95 24.07 -3.74 -44.42
N VAL A 96 25.15 -2.96 -44.57
CA VAL A 96 26.12 -2.94 -45.68
C VAL A 96 25.64 -2.51 -47.07
N ALA A 97 26.08 -1.31 -47.45
CA ALA A 97 26.22 -0.86 -48.82
C ALA A 97 27.13 -1.80 -49.64
N ARG A 98 26.62 -2.36 -50.74
CA ARG A 98 27.47 -2.93 -51.80
C ARG A 98 27.83 -1.83 -52.79
N ARG A 99 29.13 -1.53 -52.88
CA ARG A 99 29.73 -0.87 -54.06
C ARG A 99 29.82 -1.89 -55.19
N THR A 100 29.37 -1.49 -56.37
CA THR A 100 29.91 -1.90 -57.67
C THR A 100 29.99 -0.66 -58.54
#